data_AF-A0A0P0N2F2-F1
#
_entry.id   AF-A0A0P0N2F2-F1
#
_cell.length_a   1.000
_cell.length_b   1.000
_cell.length_c   1.000
_cell.angle_alpha   90.00
_cell.angle_beta   90.00
_cell.angle_gamma   90.00
#
_symmetry.space_group_name_H-M   'P 1'
#
loop_
_entity.id
_entity.type
_entity.pdbx_description
1 polymer ?
#
loop_
_entity_poly.entity_id
_entity_poly.type
_entity_poly.pdbx_seq_one_letter_code
_entity_poly.pdbx_strand_id
1 'polypeptide(L)'
;MSKQLYLRFKICRWLDKDEFKDLVRLASYIGRRDGCSWFEISFSNSHVDKLLDLLDSLKTFGAEFDQRSKQIVDKLLAEANTVEIDASTSGFLVRSRRLLLDYLSTFRAKGLVRYSRNYRGFIVKPYAIVDVIDRLQREGFKVKDNTGLLYSKKTLNIVFNGKLRSYQEEAINAWRENRYRGVIALPTGSGKTIVALAAMVTLSVPTLIVVYTREQLNEWAEKIVKFTNLDKNNIGLFYSEQKSIKLITIATYQSAFRNIDILFDKFSLLIVDEAHHLPAEKFRAIAESILAPYRLGLSATPYREDGRHEELFRLVGGVVYERSLSELLEEGFIASFEIVPVLVQLERKEFEEYKKLKKKFIVMARGRKVDELVKAASAGDDSAKQALQLLSRIRRVLALSKSKVEEARRIVENELAKGSKIIIFTQYVDQAETIGKELGIPVVTGKTEKHKRRIIFELYKRGRFRAIVLTTVGDEGIDIPDANVGIVLSGTSSRRQFIQRLGRLLRPQPGKVAKLYYIAVKGTQEETALKKLLNSI
;
A
#
# COMPACT_ATOMS: atom_id res chain seq x y z
N MET A 1 20.63 -39.91 -1.43
CA MET A 1 20.79 -41.37 -1.68
C MET A 1 19.53 -42.07 -1.25
N SER A 2 18.86 -42.76 -2.17
CA SER A 2 17.69 -43.58 -1.86
C SER A 2 18.12 -44.75 -0.97
N LYS A 3 17.56 -44.85 0.24
CA LYS A 3 17.74 -46.04 1.09
C LYS A 3 16.52 -46.93 0.90
N GLN A 4 16.78 -48.20 0.57
CA GLN A 4 15.75 -49.23 0.57
C GLN A 4 15.45 -49.60 2.02
N LEU A 5 14.18 -49.51 2.40
CA LEU A 5 13.66 -49.82 3.72
C LEU A 5 12.75 -51.04 3.61
N TYR A 6 12.72 -51.84 4.67
CA TYR A 6 11.84 -53.01 4.78
C TYR A 6 10.87 -52.78 5.93
N LEU A 7 9.58 -52.89 5.65
CA LEU A 7 8.52 -52.73 6.63
C LEU A 7 7.77 -54.06 6.79
N ARG A 8 7.56 -54.49 8.03
CA ARG A 8 6.82 -55.72 8.36
C ARG A 8 5.49 -55.39 8.99
N PHE A 9 4.46 -56.09 8.54
CA PHE A 9 3.12 -56.00 9.10
C PHE A 9 2.47 -57.38 9.20
N LYS A 10 1.48 -57.46 10.07
CA LYS A 10 0.66 -58.66 10.29
C LYS A 10 -0.81 -58.34 10.02
N ILE A 11 -1.58 -59.35 9.61
CA ILE A 11 -3.03 -59.29 9.52
C ILE A 11 -3.58 -60.45 10.34
N CYS A 12 -4.41 -60.15 11.36
CA CYS A 12 -4.90 -61.12 12.34
C CYS A 12 -6.35 -61.58 12.07
N ARG A 13 -6.85 -61.37 10.85
CA ARG A 13 -8.14 -61.89 10.38
C ARG A 13 -7.93 -62.95 9.30
N TRP A 14 -8.98 -63.72 9.04
CA TRP A 14 -9.01 -64.58 7.85
C TRP A 14 -8.96 -63.72 6.59
N LEU A 15 -8.10 -64.10 5.65
CA LEU A 15 -7.98 -63.50 4.33
C LEU A 15 -8.53 -64.51 3.33
N ASP A 16 -9.46 -64.09 2.48
CA ASP A 16 -9.91 -64.93 1.39
C ASP A 16 -8.83 -65.07 0.29
N LYS A 17 -9.12 -65.88 -0.73
CA LYS A 17 -8.15 -66.20 -1.78
C LYS A 17 -7.79 -64.98 -2.64
N ASP A 18 -8.71 -64.04 -2.81
CA ASP A 18 -8.51 -62.86 -3.66
C ASP A 18 -7.77 -61.78 -2.86
N GLU A 19 -8.16 -61.55 -1.60
CA GLU A 19 -7.45 -60.66 -0.68
C GLU A 19 -5.98 -61.10 -0.48
N PHE A 20 -5.74 -62.40 -0.31
CA PHE A 20 -4.38 -62.93 -0.18
C PHE A 20 -3.55 -62.73 -1.47
N LYS A 21 -4.15 -62.96 -2.64
CA LYS A 21 -3.48 -62.70 -3.92
C LYS A 21 -3.11 -61.23 -4.09
N ASP A 22 -4.00 -60.32 -3.71
CA ASP A 22 -3.74 -58.89 -3.81
C ASP A 22 -2.65 -58.43 -2.83
N LEU A 23 -2.62 -58.97 -1.62
CA LEU A 23 -1.55 -58.70 -0.66
C LEU A 23 -0.18 -59.20 -1.13
N VAL A 24 -0.12 -60.38 -1.76
CA VAL A 24 1.14 -60.94 -2.30
C VAL A 24 1.67 -60.14 -3.49
N ARG A 25 0.80 -59.44 -4.23
CA ARG A 25 1.23 -58.47 -5.28
C ARG A 25 1.90 -57.24 -4.68
N LEU A 26 1.54 -56.87 -3.46
CA LEU A 26 2.05 -55.68 -2.77
C LEU A 26 3.27 -55.99 -1.90
N ALA A 27 3.26 -57.12 -1.18
CA ALA A 27 4.24 -57.47 -0.16
C ALA A 27 4.60 -58.97 -0.20
N SER A 28 5.83 -59.31 0.20
CA SER A 28 6.28 -60.71 0.30
C SER A 28 5.69 -61.37 1.54
N TYR A 29 5.00 -62.50 1.36
CA TYR A 29 4.48 -63.30 2.47
C TYR A 29 5.62 -64.02 3.21
N ILE A 30 5.68 -63.84 4.54
CA ILE A 30 6.74 -64.40 5.39
C ILE A 30 6.28 -65.71 6.05
N GLY A 31 4.98 -65.83 6.34
CA GLY A 31 4.41 -66.98 7.04
C GLY A 31 3.28 -66.61 7.99
N ARG A 32 2.67 -67.63 8.62
CA ARG A 32 1.59 -67.45 9.61
C ARG A 32 2.11 -67.81 11.00
N ARG A 33 1.91 -66.93 11.98
CA ARG A 33 2.33 -67.10 13.39
C ARG A 33 1.28 -66.48 14.32
N ASP A 34 0.97 -67.16 15.41
CA ASP A 34 0.04 -66.67 16.46
C ASP A 34 -1.32 -66.22 15.89
N GLY A 35 -1.87 -66.99 14.94
CA GLY A 35 -3.15 -66.68 14.29
C GLY A 35 -3.08 -65.61 13.19
N CYS A 36 -1.97 -64.88 13.06
CA CYS A 36 -1.80 -63.77 12.11
C CYS A 36 -0.90 -64.14 10.92
N SER A 37 -1.22 -63.61 9.74
CA SER A 37 -0.40 -63.71 8.53
C SER A 37 0.58 -62.54 8.45
N TRP A 38 1.87 -62.83 8.30
CA TRP A 38 2.96 -61.84 8.28
C TRP A 38 3.46 -61.58 6.86
N PHE A 39 3.74 -60.30 6.58
CA PHE A 39 4.19 -59.81 5.29
C PHE A 39 5.34 -58.80 5.45
N GLU A 40 6.23 -58.74 4.45
CA GLU A 40 7.32 -57.77 4.36
C GLU A 40 7.21 -56.98 3.05
N ILE A 41 7.34 -55.66 3.13
CA ILE A 41 7.34 -54.79 1.97
C ILE A 41 8.66 -54.03 1.86
N SER A 42 9.24 -54.04 0.67
CA SER A 42 10.43 -53.23 0.37
C SER A 42 10.01 -51.91 -0.27
N PHE A 43 10.52 -50.80 0.25
CA PHE A 43 10.16 -49.46 -0.20
C PHE A 43 11.38 -48.57 -0.34
N SER A 44 11.41 -47.76 -1.41
CA SER A 44 12.40 -46.69 -1.56
C SER A 44 11.87 -45.39 -0.99
N ASN A 45 12.61 -44.78 -0.06
CA ASN A 45 12.25 -43.49 0.55
C ASN A 45 12.13 -42.30 -0.42
N SER A 46 12.37 -42.49 -1.72
CA SER A 46 12.25 -41.47 -2.77
C SER A 46 10.82 -41.19 -3.25
N HIS A 47 9.85 -42.08 -3.00
CA HIS A 47 8.48 -41.97 -3.53
C HIS A 47 7.43 -42.03 -2.42
N VAL A 48 7.40 -41.01 -1.57
CA VAL A 48 6.55 -40.95 -0.39
C VAL A 48 5.06 -41.09 -0.70
N ASP A 49 4.57 -40.53 -1.81
CA ASP A 49 3.15 -40.67 -2.19
C ASP A 49 2.77 -42.14 -2.45
N LYS A 50 3.65 -42.95 -3.05
CA LYS A 50 3.42 -44.39 -3.22
C LYS A 50 3.33 -45.14 -1.89
N LEU A 51 4.09 -44.70 -0.88
CA LEU A 51 3.97 -45.27 0.47
C LEU A 51 2.62 -44.92 1.09
N LEU A 52 2.09 -43.71 0.87
CA LEU A 52 0.78 -43.31 1.38
C LEU A 52 -0.34 -44.16 0.76
N ASP A 53 -0.35 -44.29 -0.57
CA ASP A 53 -1.33 -45.12 -1.29
C ASP A 53 -1.29 -46.58 -0.82
N LEU A 54 -0.08 -47.10 -0.61
CA LEU A 54 0.14 -48.43 -0.08
C LEU A 54 -0.35 -48.55 1.37
N LEU A 55 -0.05 -47.59 2.25
CA LEU A 55 -0.49 -47.62 3.65
C LEU A 55 -2.02 -47.55 3.75
N ASP A 56 -2.68 -46.76 2.91
CA ASP A 56 -4.13 -46.69 2.88
C ASP A 56 -4.75 -47.99 2.33
N SER A 57 -4.13 -48.61 1.33
CA SER A 57 -4.50 -49.96 0.87
C SER A 57 -4.31 -51.01 1.98
N LEU A 58 -3.22 -50.94 2.74
CA LEU A 58 -2.97 -51.90 3.84
C LEU A 58 -3.95 -51.73 5.02
N LYS A 59 -4.46 -50.51 5.26
CA LYS A 59 -5.49 -50.27 6.29
C LYS A 59 -6.79 -51.00 6.00
N THR A 60 -7.22 -51.09 4.73
CA THR A 60 -8.47 -51.80 4.37
C THR A 60 -8.37 -53.31 4.66
N PHE A 61 -7.16 -53.87 4.63
CA PHE A 61 -6.90 -55.25 5.03
C PHE A 61 -6.80 -55.45 6.55
N GLY A 62 -6.76 -54.37 7.34
CA GLY A 62 -6.54 -54.43 8.79
C GLY A 62 -5.09 -54.74 9.16
N ALA A 63 -4.12 -54.26 8.37
CA ALA A 63 -2.71 -54.47 8.62
C ALA A 63 -2.21 -53.72 9.87
N GLU A 64 -1.47 -54.42 10.72
CA GLU A 64 -0.78 -53.87 11.89
C GLU A 64 0.73 -53.99 11.72
N PHE A 65 1.45 -52.88 11.73
CA PHE A 65 2.91 -52.88 11.66
C PHE A 65 3.55 -53.34 12.96
N ASP A 66 4.70 -54.03 12.88
CA ASP A 66 5.51 -54.29 14.07
C ASP A 66 6.09 -52.97 14.64
N GLN A 67 6.60 -53.01 15.87
CA GLN A 67 7.01 -51.79 16.58
C GLN A 67 8.11 -51.01 15.83
N ARG A 68 9.07 -51.70 15.22
CA ARG A 68 10.17 -51.09 14.46
C ARG A 68 9.66 -50.44 13.17
N SER A 69 8.83 -51.16 12.42
CA SER A 69 8.26 -50.71 11.16
C SER A 69 7.29 -49.55 11.40
N LYS A 70 6.50 -49.60 12.49
CA LYS A 70 5.62 -48.51 12.91
C LYS A 70 6.41 -47.21 13.17
N GLN A 71 7.52 -47.28 13.92
CA GLN A 71 8.38 -46.11 14.14
C GLN A 71 8.95 -45.54 12.84
N ILE A 72 9.34 -46.40 11.89
CA ILE A 72 9.84 -45.96 10.58
C ILE A 72 8.71 -45.28 9.78
N VAL A 73 7.53 -45.89 9.72
CA VAL A 73 6.35 -45.34 9.04
C VAL A 73 5.97 -43.99 9.64
N ASP A 74 5.84 -43.89 10.96
CA ASP A 74 5.47 -42.65 11.65
C ASP A 74 6.48 -41.52 11.35
N LYS A 75 7.79 -41.83 11.35
CA LYS A 75 8.84 -40.87 10.98
C LYS A 75 8.72 -40.44 9.51
N LEU A 76 8.51 -41.38 8.60
CA LEU A 76 8.36 -41.08 7.17
C LEU A 76 7.10 -40.23 6.91
N LEU A 77 5.99 -40.53 7.58
CA LEU A 77 4.75 -39.75 7.50
C LEU A 77 4.92 -38.33 8.05
N ALA A 78 5.64 -38.18 9.16
CA ALA A 78 5.96 -36.86 9.71
C ALA A 78 6.83 -36.04 8.75
N GLU A 79 7.85 -36.65 8.14
CA GLU A 79 8.71 -36.00 7.13
C GLU A 79 7.96 -35.74 5.81
N ALA A 80 7.02 -36.60 5.43
CA ALA A 80 6.18 -36.50 4.23
C ALA A 80 5.26 -35.29 4.26
N ASN A 81 4.63 -35.07 5.42
CA ASN A 81 3.70 -33.97 5.64
C ASN A 81 4.43 -32.71 6.10
N THR A 82 5.73 -32.58 5.85
CA THR A 82 6.48 -31.35 6.13
C THR A 82 6.79 -30.62 4.81
N VAL A 83 6.45 -29.34 4.78
CA VAL A 83 6.81 -28.42 3.71
C VAL A 83 7.91 -27.49 4.22
N GLU A 84 9.03 -27.46 3.52
CA GLU A 84 10.14 -26.54 3.79
C GLU A 84 9.97 -25.26 2.98
N ILE A 85 10.17 -24.12 3.63
CA ILE A 85 10.12 -22.80 3.00
C ILE A 85 11.48 -22.14 3.11
N ASP A 86 12.05 -21.80 1.95
CA ASP A 86 13.35 -21.15 1.82
C ASP A 86 13.21 -19.81 1.07
N ALA A 87 14.19 -18.93 1.24
CA ALA A 87 14.24 -17.65 0.56
C ALA A 87 14.88 -17.81 -0.83
N SER A 88 14.30 -17.16 -1.84
CA SER A 88 14.89 -17.01 -3.16
C SER A 88 14.64 -15.59 -3.66
N THR A 89 15.55 -15.05 -4.48
CA THR A 89 15.37 -13.74 -5.12
C THR A 89 14.13 -13.69 -6.02
N SER A 90 13.61 -14.85 -6.43
CA SER A 90 12.39 -14.98 -7.24
C SER A 90 11.10 -15.14 -6.41
N GLY A 91 11.17 -15.21 -5.08
CA GLY A 91 10.03 -15.47 -4.19
C GLY A 91 10.33 -16.49 -3.10
N PHE A 92 9.29 -16.98 -2.42
CA PHE A 92 9.44 -18.07 -1.46
C PHE A 92 9.56 -19.40 -2.21
N LEU A 93 10.61 -20.17 -1.91
CA LEU A 93 10.78 -21.52 -2.42
C LEU A 93 10.11 -22.50 -1.46
N VAL A 94 9.15 -23.25 -1.97
CA VAL A 94 8.35 -24.23 -1.23
C VAL A 94 8.70 -25.63 -1.74
N ARG A 95 9.22 -26.47 -0.84
CA ARG A 95 9.65 -27.85 -1.12
C ARG A 95 8.94 -28.84 -0.22
N SER A 96 8.58 -29.98 -0.76
CA SER A 96 7.99 -31.09 -0.01
C SER A 96 8.46 -32.41 -0.63
N ARG A 97 8.43 -33.48 0.17
CA ARG A 97 8.60 -34.84 -0.34
C ARG A 97 7.35 -35.37 -1.04
N ARG A 98 6.17 -34.82 -0.70
CA ARG A 98 4.91 -35.12 -1.38
C ARG A 98 4.71 -34.19 -2.57
N LEU A 99 4.02 -34.68 -3.58
CA LEU A 99 3.61 -33.87 -4.73
C LEU A 99 2.64 -32.77 -4.29
N LEU A 100 3.06 -31.50 -4.44
CA LEU A 100 2.22 -30.33 -4.12
C LEU A 100 1.35 -29.86 -5.30
N LEU A 101 1.39 -30.56 -6.44
CA LEU A 101 0.84 -30.05 -7.70
C LEU A 101 -0.65 -29.74 -7.61
N ASP A 102 -1.42 -30.66 -7.03
CA ASP A 102 -2.88 -30.56 -6.92
C ASP A 102 -3.29 -29.54 -5.85
N TYR A 103 -2.58 -29.55 -4.71
CA TYR A 103 -2.77 -28.60 -3.62
C TYR A 103 -2.54 -27.15 -4.04
N LEU A 104 -1.65 -26.92 -5.01
CA LEU A 104 -1.26 -25.59 -5.49
C LEU A 104 -1.92 -25.21 -6.84
N SER A 105 -2.77 -26.06 -7.40
CA SER A 105 -3.39 -25.89 -8.73
C SER A 105 -4.07 -24.53 -8.92
N THR A 106 -4.89 -24.11 -7.95
CA THR A 106 -5.62 -22.83 -7.97
C THR A 106 -4.69 -21.62 -7.96
N PHE A 107 -3.61 -21.65 -7.17
CA PHE A 107 -2.61 -20.59 -7.13
C PHE A 107 -1.77 -20.53 -8.41
N ARG A 108 -1.50 -21.69 -9.02
CA ARG A 108 -0.81 -21.78 -10.32
C ARG A 108 -1.64 -21.18 -11.44
N ALA A 109 -2.94 -21.49 -11.49
CA ALA A 109 -3.86 -20.91 -12.48
C ALA A 109 -3.90 -19.38 -12.41
N LYS A 110 -3.74 -18.80 -11.21
CA LYS A 110 -3.65 -17.35 -10.98
C LYS A 110 -2.25 -16.75 -11.21
N GLY A 111 -1.27 -17.55 -11.63
CA GLY A 111 0.12 -17.12 -11.83
C GLY A 111 0.86 -16.72 -10.55
N LEU A 112 0.37 -17.14 -9.37
CA LEU A 112 0.97 -16.83 -8.07
C LEU A 112 2.05 -17.83 -7.66
N VAL A 113 2.02 -19.03 -8.25
CA VAL A 113 2.93 -20.13 -7.96
C VAL A 113 3.45 -20.71 -9.27
N ARG A 114 4.75 -20.97 -9.36
CA ARG A 114 5.38 -21.64 -10.51
C ARG A 114 6.35 -22.72 -10.04
N TYR A 115 6.43 -23.82 -10.78
CA TYR A 115 7.46 -24.84 -10.51
C TYR A 115 8.81 -24.39 -11.07
N SER A 116 9.88 -24.51 -10.29
CA SER A 116 11.25 -24.27 -10.71
C SER A 116 12.01 -25.59 -10.78
N ARG A 117 12.46 -25.95 -11.99
CA ARG A 117 13.32 -27.13 -12.19
C ARG A 117 14.67 -26.98 -11.49
N ASN A 118 15.23 -25.77 -11.48
CA ASN A 118 16.53 -25.48 -10.87
C ASN A 118 16.51 -25.73 -9.36
N TYR A 119 15.43 -25.33 -8.69
CA TYR A 119 15.27 -25.49 -7.24
C TYR A 119 14.54 -26.77 -6.83
N ARG A 120 14.02 -27.54 -7.80
CA ARG A 120 13.17 -28.72 -7.59
C ARG A 120 12.05 -28.44 -6.57
N GLY A 121 11.33 -27.34 -6.78
CA GLY A 121 10.31 -26.86 -5.87
C GLY A 121 9.45 -25.77 -6.48
N PHE A 122 8.48 -25.27 -5.71
CA PHE A 122 7.55 -24.24 -6.17
C PHE A 122 8.00 -22.86 -5.69
N ILE A 123 8.12 -21.91 -6.61
CA ILE A 123 8.33 -20.51 -6.31
C ILE A 123 6.95 -19.85 -6.13
N VAL A 124 6.71 -19.33 -4.94
CA VAL A 124 5.49 -18.64 -4.53
C VAL A 124 5.78 -17.15 -4.48
N LYS A 125 4.90 -16.36 -5.10
CA LYS A 125 5.01 -14.90 -5.01
C LYS A 125 4.88 -14.43 -3.56
N PRO A 126 5.68 -13.44 -3.12
CA PRO A 126 5.73 -13.03 -1.71
C PRO A 126 4.39 -12.65 -1.09
N TYR A 127 3.53 -11.95 -1.84
CA TYR A 127 2.21 -11.53 -1.35
C TYR A 127 1.18 -12.67 -1.25
N ALA A 128 1.46 -13.84 -1.83
CA ALA A 128 0.57 -15.00 -1.83
C ALA A 128 0.97 -16.07 -0.79
N ILE A 129 2.13 -15.95 -0.14
CA ILE A 129 2.70 -17.00 0.72
C ILE A 129 1.79 -17.37 1.89
N VAL A 130 1.14 -16.40 2.51
CA VAL A 130 0.24 -16.61 3.65
C VAL A 130 -0.96 -17.46 3.24
N ASP A 131 -1.52 -17.24 2.05
CA ASP A 131 -2.65 -18.03 1.55
C ASP A 131 -2.22 -19.45 1.15
N VAL A 132 -1.01 -19.59 0.59
CA VAL A 132 -0.44 -20.90 0.25
C VAL A 132 -0.16 -21.72 1.51
N ILE A 133 0.43 -21.11 2.54
CA ILE A 133 0.67 -21.76 3.83
C ILE A 133 -0.64 -22.19 4.48
N ASP A 134 -1.63 -21.29 4.54
CA ASP A 134 -2.95 -21.57 5.11
C ASP A 134 -3.62 -22.75 4.37
N ARG A 135 -3.53 -22.78 3.04
CA ARG A 135 -4.01 -23.94 2.26
C ARG A 135 -3.28 -25.22 2.64
N LEU A 136 -1.95 -25.22 2.64
CA LEU A 136 -1.15 -26.41 2.95
C LEU A 136 -1.40 -26.91 4.38
N GLN A 137 -1.55 -26.00 5.35
CA GLN A 137 -1.84 -26.36 6.74
C GLN A 137 -3.23 -27.01 6.90
N ARG A 138 -4.26 -26.50 6.20
CA ARG A 138 -5.60 -27.14 6.18
C ARG A 138 -5.57 -28.55 5.60
N GLU A 139 -4.63 -28.83 4.71
CA GLU A 139 -4.41 -30.14 4.09
C GLU A 139 -3.49 -31.05 4.93
N GLY A 140 -3.14 -30.63 6.14
CA GLY A 140 -2.36 -31.41 7.11
C GLY A 140 -0.85 -31.26 7.00
N PHE A 141 -0.34 -30.35 6.16
CA PHE A 141 1.10 -30.09 6.08
C PHE A 141 1.59 -29.23 7.26
N LYS A 142 2.66 -29.68 7.90
CA LYS A 142 3.49 -28.89 8.82
C LYS A 142 4.42 -28.00 8.02
N VAL A 143 4.56 -26.75 8.43
CA VAL A 143 5.44 -25.79 7.78
C VAL A 143 6.73 -25.64 8.57
N LYS A 144 7.86 -25.88 7.91
CA LYS A 144 9.20 -25.60 8.42
C LYS A 144 9.74 -24.36 7.69
N ASP A 145 9.74 -23.24 8.40
CA ASP A 145 10.24 -21.97 7.89
C ASP A 145 11.76 -21.85 8.11
N ASN A 146 12.55 -22.01 7.04
CA ASN A 146 14.00 -21.80 7.07
C ASN A 146 14.38 -20.33 6.82
N THR A 147 13.41 -19.47 6.48
CA THR A 147 13.65 -18.04 6.22
C THR A 147 13.68 -17.21 7.50
N GLY A 148 12.94 -17.65 8.53
CA GLY A 148 12.71 -16.87 9.75
C GLY A 148 11.74 -15.71 9.56
N LEU A 149 11.10 -15.57 8.40
CA LEU A 149 10.25 -14.44 8.05
C LEU A 149 8.76 -14.67 8.35
N LEU A 150 8.29 -15.93 8.36
CA LEU A 150 6.86 -16.29 8.40
C LEU A 150 6.31 -16.42 9.81
N TYR A 151 7.11 -17.01 10.69
CA TYR A 151 6.77 -17.19 12.11
C TYR A 151 7.82 -16.55 13.00
N SER A 152 8.30 -15.38 12.60
CA SER A 152 9.13 -14.51 13.44
C SER A 152 8.39 -14.31 14.76
N LYS A 153 8.75 -15.10 15.79
CA LYS A 153 8.41 -14.80 17.19
C LYS A 153 8.81 -13.35 17.40
N LYS A 154 8.02 -12.54 18.11
CA LYS A 154 8.35 -11.13 18.42
C LYS A 154 9.84 -11.02 18.74
N THR A 155 10.62 -10.63 17.73
CA THR A 155 12.10 -10.66 17.76
C THR A 155 12.63 -9.37 18.35
N LEU A 156 11.74 -8.39 18.47
CA LEU A 156 11.99 -7.05 18.97
C LEU A 156 11.10 -6.80 20.19
N ASN A 157 11.66 -6.13 21.20
CA ASN A 157 10.86 -5.57 22.30
C ASN A 157 10.56 -4.10 21.99
N ILE A 158 9.55 -3.85 21.17
CA ILE A 158 9.10 -2.51 20.83
C ILE A 158 7.85 -2.19 21.65
N VAL A 159 7.88 -1.07 22.37
CA VAL A 159 6.75 -0.56 23.16
C VAL A 159 6.24 0.70 22.49
N PHE A 160 4.92 0.84 22.40
CA PHE A 160 4.27 2.05 21.88
C PHE A 160 4.03 3.06 23.01
N ASN A 161 4.55 4.27 22.86
CA ASN A 161 4.51 5.35 23.86
C ASN A 161 3.38 6.37 23.60
N GLY A 162 2.32 5.98 22.90
CA GLY A 162 1.18 6.84 22.58
C GLY A 162 -0.16 6.20 22.95
N LYS A 163 -1.23 6.98 22.80
CA LYS A 163 -2.61 6.46 22.83
C LYS A 163 -3.20 6.53 21.43
N LEU A 164 -3.80 5.43 20.99
CA LEU A 164 -4.52 5.37 19.74
C LEU A 164 -5.91 5.99 19.92
N ARG A 165 -6.43 6.57 18.85
CA ARG A 165 -7.85 6.96 18.76
C ARG A 165 -8.68 5.72 18.41
N SER A 166 -9.97 5.74 18.69
CA SER A 166 -10.87 4.58 18.45
C SER A 166 -10.77 4.06 17.01
N TYR A 167 -10.90 4.93 16.00
CA TYR A 167 -10.77 4.52 14.59
C TYR A 167 -9.39 3.95 14.23
N GLN A 168 -8.33 4.35 14.95
CA GLN A 168 -7.00 3.83 14.73
C GLN A 168 -6.87 2.40 15.30
N GLU A 169 -7.51 2.14 16.44
CA GLU A 169 -7.61 0.78 17.01
C GLU A 169 -8.45 -0.14 16.12
N GLU A 170 -9.61 0.35 15.65
CA GLU A 170 -10.45 -0.34 14.67
C GLU A 170 -9.64 -0.71 13.41
N ALA A 171 -8.86 0.24 12.88
CA ALA A 171 -8.03 0.00 11.70
C ALA A 171 -6.98 -1.10 11.92
N ILE A 172 -6.36 -1.15 13.10
CA ILE A 172 -5.40 -2.21 13.46
C ILE A 172 -6.09 -3.56 13.63
N ASN A 173 -7.27 -3.59 14.24
CA ASN A 173 -8.04 -4.81 14.42
C ASN A 173 -8.51 -5.39 13.08
N ALA A 174 -9.05 -4.56 12.18
CA ALA A 174 -9.44 -4.98 10.83
C ALA A 174 -8.23 -5.52 10.03
N TRP A 175 -7.06 -4.88 10.15
CA TRP A 175 -5.83 -5.38 9.53
C TRP A 175 -5.37 -6.72 10.12
N ARG A 176 -5.51 -6.91 11.45
CA ARG A 176 -5.21 -8.17 12.14
C ARG A 176 -6.14 -9.29 11.67
N GLU A 177 -7.43 -9.03 11.58
CA GLU A 177 -8.45 -9.98 11.10
C GLU A 177 -8.16 -10.43 9.66
N ASN A 178 -7.65 -9.53 8.82
CA ASN A 178 -7.20 -9.89 7.47
C ASN A 178 -5.78 -10.49 7.42
N ARG A 179 -5.36 -11.18 8.50
CA ARG A 179 -4.06 -11.86 8.61
C ARG A 179 -2.88 -10.91 8.37
N TYR A 180 -2.97 -9.69 8.90
CA TYR A 180 -1.93 -8.66 8.83
C TYR A 180 -1.55 -8.26 7.40
N ARG A 181 -2.53 -8.25 6.51
CA ARG A 181 -2.41 -7.83 5.11
C ARG A 181 -3.53 -6.85 4.79
N GLY A 182 -3.24 -5.76 4.09
CA GLY A 182 -4.27 -4.86 3.60
C GLY A 182 -3.88 -3.39 3.53
N VAL A 183 -4.76 -2.62 2.92
CA VAL A 183 -4.70 -1.17 2.78
C VAL A 183 -5.61 -0.54 3.82
N ILE A 184 -5.04 0.35 4.63
CA ILE A 184 -5.78 1.22 5.52
C ILE A 184 -5.92 2.58 4.82
N ALA A 185 -7.16 2.88 4.43
CA ALA A 185 -7.56 4.06 3.69
C ALA A 185 -8.04 5.13 4.67
N LEU A 186 -7.11 5.89 5.20
CA LEU A 186 -7.43 7.03 6.06
C LEU A 186 -7.14 8.31 5.31
N PRO A 187 -7.89 9.40 5.52
CA PRO A 187 -7.50 10.68 4.98
C PRO A 187 -6.14 11.02 5.60
N THR A 188 -5.28 11.75 4.90
CA THR A 188 -4.02 12.32 5.47
C THR A 188 -4.23 12.96 6.89
N GLY A 189 -3.22 13.24 7.69
CA GLY A 189 -3.39 13.90 9.03
C GLY A 189 -4.26 13.19 10.11
N SER A 190 -4.94 12.10 9.79
CA SER A 190 -5.61 11.17 10.70
C SER A 190 -4.63 10.32 11.53
N GLY A 191 -3.34 10.59 11.44
CA GLY A 191 -2.31 9.78 12.09
C GLY A 191 -2.06 8.44 11.40
N LYS A 192 -2.11 8.35 10.07
CA LYS A 192 -1.64 7.15 9.31
C LYS A 192 -0.30 6.62 9.80
N THR A 193 0.67 7.52 10.01
CA THR A 193 1.98 7.12 10.54
C THR A 193 1.83 6.48 11.92
N ILE A 194 0.94 6.99 12.77
CA ILE A 194 0.67 6.42 14.10
C ILE A 194 0.07 5.02 13.99
N VAL A 195 -0.89 4.82 13.08
CA VAL A 195 -1.43 3.48 12.77
C VAL A 195 -0.31 2.55 12.31
N ALA A 196 0.58 3.01 11.44
CA ALA A 196 1.69 2.20 10.98
C ALA A 196 2.68 1.82 12.08
N LEU A 197 2.96 2.75 13.00
CA LEU A 197 3.80 2.49 14.17
C LEU A 197 3.12 1.47 15.10
N ALA A 198 1.81 1.58 15.31
CA ALA A 198 1.05 0.59 16.07
C ALA A 198 1.06 -0.79 15.40
N ALA A 199 0.98 -0.86 14.07
CA ALA A 199 1.10 -2.10 13.31
C ALA A 199 2.51 -2.73 13.46
N MET A 200 3.56 -1.89 13.36
CA MET A 200 4.95 -2.29 13.58
C MET A 200 5.17 -2.84 15.00
N VAL A 201 4.63 -2.17 16.02
CA VAL A 201 4.69 -2.62 17.41
C VAL A 201 3.88 -3.90 17.64
N THR A 202 2.69 -4.00 17.03
CA THR A 202 1.81 -5.17 17.16
C THR A 202 2.52 -6.46 16.75
N LEU A 203 3.22 -6.44 15.61
CA LEU A 203 3.99 -7.59 15.14
C LEU A 203 5.36 -7.70 15.80
N SER A 204 6.06 -6.58 16.05
CA SER A 204 7.41 -6.57 16.64
C SER A 204 8.39 -7.48 15.90
N VAL A 205 8.38 -7.39 14.57
CA VAL A 205 9.22 -8.17 13.63
C VAL A 205 10.08 -7.23 12.77
N PRO A 206 11.09 -7.74 12.05
CA PRO A 206 11.86 -6.92 11.12
C PRO A 206 10.95 -6.27 10.09
N THR A 207 11.01 -4.94 9.99
CA THR A 207 10.07 -4.11 9.25
C THR A 207 10.79 -3.21 8.26
N LEU A 208 10.35 -3.25 7.00
CA LEU A 208 10.73 -2.30 5.95
C LEU A 208 9.60 -1.29 5.75
N ILE A 209 9.92 -0.01 5.90
CA ILE A 209 9.00 1.11 5.65
C ILE A 209 9.45 1.79 4.35
N VAL A 210 8.58 1.82 3.36
CA VAL A 210 8.85 2.46 2.06
C VAL A 210 8.12 3.78 1.99
N VAL A 211 8.89 4.86 1.79
CA VAL A 211 8.41 6.24 1.69
C VAL A 211 8.88 6.88 0.38
N TYR A 212 8.27 7.99 -0.02
CA TYR A 212 8.53 8.60 -1.32
C TYR A 212 9.75 9.54 -1.31
N THR A 213 9.87 10.38 -0.28
CA THR A 213 10.94 11.39 -0.19
C THR A 213 11.89 11.15 0.98
N ARG A 214 13.05 11.79 0.92
CA ARG A 214 14.03 11.79 2.03
C ARG A 214 13.48 12.56 3.24
N GLU A 215 12.71 13.61 3.00
CA GLU A 215 12.04 14.37 4.05
C GLU A 215 11.07 13.49 4.83
N GLN A 216 10.21 12.72 4.14
CA GLN A 216 9.33 11.74 4.79
C GLN A 216 10.11 10.69 5.57
N LEU A 217 11.22 10.20 5.01
CA LEU A 217 12.08 9.22 5.69
C LEU A 217 12.58 9.75 7.04
N ASN A 218 13.02 11.01 7.10
CA ASN A 218 13.46 11.64 8.34
C ASN A 218 12.30 11.85 9.32
N GLU A 219 11.14 12.32 8.86
CA GLU A 219 9.94 12.48 9.69
C GLU A 219 9.47 11.15 10.30
N TRP A 220 9.55 10.07 9.52
CA TRP A 220 9.24 8.72 10.00
C TRP A 220 10.22 8.29 11.08
N ALA A 221 11.53 8.51 10.90
CA ALA A 221 12.53 8.18 11.91
C ALA A 221 12.29 8.95 13.22
N GLU A 222 11.99 10.25 13.14
CA GLU A 222 11.65 11.06 14.31
C GLU A 222 10.39 10.57 15.02
N LYS A 223 9.34 10.18 14.27
CA LYS A 223 8.11 9.63 14.84
C LYS A 223 8.33 8.27 15.49
N ILE A 224 9.17 7.39 14.92
CA ILE A 224 9.52 6.11 15.56
C ILE A 224 10.17 6.39 16.92
N VAL A 225 11.17 7.26 16.97
CA VAL A 225 11.86 7.61 18.23
C VAL A 225 10.90 8.25 19.24
N LYS A 226 9.97 9.09 18.77
CA LYS A 226 9.01 9.77 19.64
C LYS A 226 7.95 8.84 20.24
N PHE A 227 7.42 7.92 19.44
CA PHE A 227 6.26 7.10 19.81
C PHE A 227 6.63 5.65 20.16
N THR A 228 7.92 5.32 20.23
CA THR A 228 8.38 4.01 20.67
C THR A 228 9.56 4.13 21.63
N ASN A 229 9.97 3.01 22.23
CA ASN A 229 11.18 2.91 23.04
C ASN A 229 12.48 2.79 22.23
N LEU A 230 12.44 2.95 20.91
CA LEU A 230 13.61 2.85 20.03
C LEU A 230 14.37 4.17 19.93
N ASP A 231 15.68 4.09 19.77
CA ASP A 231 16.54 5.23 19.48
C ASP A 231 16.94 5.30 17.98
N LYS A 232 17.67 6.35 17.60
CA LYS A 232 18.16 6.52 16.22
C LYS A 232 19.13 5.40 15.79
N ASN A 233 19.84 4.78 16.73
CA ASN A 233 20.76 3.68 16.46
C ASN A 233 20.03 2.36 16.20
N ASN A 234 18.77 2.22 16.57
CA ASN A 234 17.94 1.07 16.19
C ASN A 234 17.37 1.18 14.77
N ILE A 235 17.34 2.38 14.19
CA ILE A 235 16.69 2.66 12.90
C ILE A 235 17.73 2.68 11.77
N GLY A 236 17.47 1.93 10.71
CA GLY A 236 18.22 1.95 9.46
C GLY A 236 17.62 2.97 8.49
N LEU A 237 18.44 3.89 7.98
CA LEU A 237 18.05 4.81 6.92
C LEU A 237 18.66 4.34 5.59
N PHE A 238 17.81 4.11 4.60
CA PHE A 238 18.19 3.50 3.33
C PHE A 238 17.76 4.37 2.12
N TYR A 239 18.62 5.31 1.74
CA TYR A 239 18.44 6.19 0.59
C TYR A 239 19.73 6.30 -0.24
N SER A 240 19.83 7.19 -1.22
CA SER A 240 21.00 7.24 -2.13
C SER A 240 22.35 7.43 -1.44
N GLU A 241 22.43 8.28 -0.40
CA GLU A 241 23.70 8.62 0.28
C GLU A 241 23.99 7.73 1.50
N GLN A 242 22.98 7.01 2.00
CA GLN A 242 23.10 6.19 3.21
C GLN A 242 22.40 4.85 3.01
N LYS A 243 23.11 3.75 3.23
CA LYS A 243 22.64 2.38 3.00
C LYS A 243 22.68 1.55 4.29
N SER A 244 22.07 2.08 5.34
CA SER A 244 22.03 1.40 6.64
C SER A 244 20.81 0.48 6.72
N ILE A 245 21.04 -0.83 6.78
CA ILE A 245 20.01 -1.84 7.00
C ILE A 245 20.03 -2.26 8.47
N LYS A 246 18.87 -2.18 9.13
CA LYS A 246 18.63 -2.67 10.51
C LYS A 246 17.28 -3.38 10.57
N LEU A 247 16.94 -3.94 11.74
CA LEU A 247 15.66 -4.64 11.92
C LEU A 247 14.46 -3.73 11.62
N ILE A 248 14.54 -2.44 11.95
CA ILE A 248 13.61 -1.42 11.46
C ILE A 248 14.35 -0.56 10.44
N THR A 249 13.96 -0.64 9.17
CA THR A 249 14.59 0.12 8.09
C THR A 249 13.55 0.98 7.36
N ILE A 250 13.87 2.25 7.13
CA ILE A 250 13.09 3.16 6.29
C ILE A 250 13.85 3.38 4.99
N ALA A 251 13.21 3.14 3.85
CA ALA A 251 13.78 3.26 2.53
C ALA A 251 12.95 4.18 1.63
N THR A 252 13.61 4.92 0.73
CA THR A 252 12.87 5.57 -0.37
C THR A 252 12.46 4.55 -1.43
N TYR A 253 11.33 4.75 -2.12
CA TYR A 253 10.89 3.88 -3.22
C TYR A 253 12.00 3.62 -4.24
N GLN A 254 12.71 4.66 -4.68
CA GLN A 254 13.78 4.50 -5.68
C GLN A 254 14.95 3.66 -5.14
N SER A 255 15.27 3.81 -3.85
CA SER A 255 16.35 3.06 -3.22
C SER A 255 15.97 1.61 -2.96
N ALA A 256 14.76 1.36 -2.47
CA ALA A 256 14.24 0.01 -2.28
C ALA A 256 14.21 -0.75 -3.61
N PHE A 257 13.68 -0.14 -4.68
CA PHE A 257 13.64 -0.75 -6.01
C PHE A 257 15.02 -1.12 -6.56
N ARG A 258 16.02 -0.23 -6.44
CA ARG A 258 17.36 -0.47 -6.98
C ARG A 258 18.19 -1.50 -6.21
N ASN A 259 17.75 -1.86 -4.99
CA ASN A 259 18.52 -2.69 -4.06
C ASN A 259 17.67 -3.87 -3.54
N ILE A 260 16.73 -4.35 -4.36
CA ILE A 260 15.85 -5.48 -4.00
C ILE A 260 16.69 -6.71 -3.65
N ASP A 261 17.75 -6.97 -4.40
CA ASP A 261 18.68 -8.08 -4.26
C ASP A 261 19.32 -8.22 -2.86
N ILE A 262 19.51 -7.11 -2.15
CA ILE A 262 20.05 -7.13 -0.78
C ILE A 262 18.97 -6.97 0.30
N LEU A 263 17.76 -6.52 -0.06
CA LEU A 263 16.65 -6.28 0.86
C LEU A 263 15.63 -7.44 0.91
N PHE A 264 15.59 -8.29 -0.12
CA PHE A 264 14.45 -9.19 -0.36
C PHE A 264 14.14 -10.13 0.80
N ASP A 265 15.14 -10.64 1.51
CA ASP A 265 15.01 -11.67 2.55
C ASP A 265 15.15 -11.12 3.99
N LYS A 266 15.11 -9.80 4.19
CA LYS A 266 15.46 -9.17 5.48
C LYS A 266 14.27 -8.83 6.37
N PHE A 267 13.06 -8.78 5.82
CA PHE A 267 11.91 -8.17 6.50
C PHE A 267 10.66 -9.04 6.45
N SER A 268 10.01 -9.18 7.61
CA SER A 268 8.73 -9.88 7.75
C SER A 268 7.52 -8.97 7.48
N LEU A 269 7.67 -7.67 7.76
CA LEU A 269 6.62 -6.66 7.55
C LEU A 269 7.07 -5.63 6.51
N LEU A 270 6.24 -5.44 5.48
CA LEU A 270 6.37 -4.35 4.51
C LEU A 270 5.28 -3.30 4.78
N ILE A 271 5.70 -2.10 5.15
CA ILE A 271 4.83 -0.92 5.26
C ILE A 271 5.09 -0.02 4.06
N VAL A 272 4.03 0.33 3.33
CA VAL A 272 4.09 1.20 2.16
C VAL A 272 3.31 2.46 2.44
N ASP A 273 4.02 3.58 2.61
CA ASP A 273 3.41 4.90 2.72
C ASP A 273 3.06 5.45 1.33
N GLU A 274 1.99 6.24 1.26
CA GLU A 274 1.37 6.69 0.00
C GLU A 274 1.25 5.57 -1.04
N ALA A 275 0.65 4.45 -0.61
CA ALA A 275 0.60 3.20 -1.37
C ALA A 275 -0.09 3.31 -2.75
N HIS A 276 -0.80 4.41 -3.03
CA HIS A 276 -1.36 4.70 -4.34
C HIS A 276 -0.32 4.87 -5.46
N HIS A 277 0.97 5.02 -5.12
CA HIS A 277 2.09 5.00 -6.07
C HIS A 277 2.59 3.58 -6.40
N LEU A 278 2.33 2.60 -5.54
CA LEU A 278 2.84 1.24 -5.68
C LEU A 278 2.46 0.55 -7.01
N PRO A 279 1.29 0.78 -7.63
CA PRO A 279 0.95 0.20 -8.94
C PRO A 279 1.83 0.65 -10.11
N ALA A 280 2.68 1.66 -9.94
CA ALA A 280 3.66 2.02 -10.97
C ALA A 280 4.62 0.84 -11.21
N GLU A 281 4.89 0.52 -12.48
CA GLU A 281 5.63 -0.69 -12.90
C GLU A 281 6.95 -0.88 -12.14
N LYS A 282 7.73 0.19 -11.96
CA LYS A 282 8.99 0.18 -11.20
C LYS A 282 8.78 -0.14 -9.72
N PHE A 283 7.73 0.37 -9.09
CA PHE A 283 7.51 0.24 -7.64
C PHE A 283 6.79 -1.06 -7.28
N ARG A 284 5.98 -1.59 -8.19
CA ARG A 284 5.37 -2.92 -8.07
C ARG A 284 6.41 -4.01 -7.83
N ALA A 285 7.59 -3.91 -8.46
CA ALA A 285 8.68 -4.86 -8.27
C ALA A 285 9.12 -5.00 -6.80
N ILE A 286 9.00 -3.95 -5.99
CA ILE A 286 9.28 -4.00 -4.54
C ILE A 286 8.32 -4.98 -3.87
N ALA A 287 7.01 -4.80 -4.06
CA ALA A 287 6.01 -5.67 -3.46
C ALA A 287 6.06 -7.10 -4.02
N GLU A 288 6.45 -7.29 -5.28
CA GLU A 288 6.58 -8.62 -5.88
C GLU A 288 7.86 -9.37 -5.47
N SER A 289 8.88 -8.69 -4.95
CA SER A 289 10.20 -9.30 -4.69
C SER A 289 10.58 -9.36 -3.22
N ILE A 290 10.17 -8.38 -2.40
CA ILE A 290 10.43 -8.41 -0.95
C ILE A 290 9.60 -9.54 -0.32
N LEU A 291 10.28 -10.46 0.36
CA LEU A 291 9.74 -11.66 1.05
C LEU A 291 9.04 -11.30 2.36
N ALA A 292 8.21 -10.27 2.36
CA ALA A 292 7.40 -9.88 3.50
C ALA A 292 6.02 -10.57 3.44
N PRO A 293 5.71 -11.52 4.36
CA PRO A 293 4.37 -12.11 4.48
C PRO A 293 3.33 -11.10 4.98
N TYR A 294 3.73 -10.19 5.87
CA TYR A 294 2.84 -9.16 6.43
C TYR A 294 2.99 -7.86 5.65
N ARG A 295 1.86 -7.20 5.37
CA ARG A 295 1.81 -6.08 4.43
C ARG A 295 0.81 -5.04 4.88
N LEU A 296 1.25 -3.79 4.94
CA LEU A 296 0.39 -2.66 5.26
C LEU A 296 0.58 -1.57 4.21
N GLY A 297 -0.50 -1.22 3.52
CA GLY A 297 -0.55 -0.06 2.63
C GLY A 297 -1.28 1.08 3.31
N LEU A 298 -0.70 2.28 3.30
CA LEU A 298 -1.36 3.49 3.80
C LEU A 298 -1.67 4.39 2.61
N SER A 299 -2.94 4.72 2.41
CA SER A 299 -3.35 5.64 1.33
C SER A 299 -4.51 6.51 1.79
N ALA A 300 -4.63 7.72 1.22
CA ALA A 300 -5.83 8.54 1.41
C ALA A 300 -6.84 8.30 0.31
N THR A 301 -6.39 7.74 -0.80
CA THR A 301 -7.18 7.46 -1.98
C THR A 301 -6.74 6.12 -2.52
N PRO A 302 -7.28 5.03 -1.97
CA PRO A 302 -6.96 3.69 -2.46
C PRO A 302 -7.47 3.50 -3.89
N TYR A 303 -8.58 4.14 -4.27
CA TYR A 303 -9.18 4.04 -5.60
C TYR A 303 -8.61 5.07 -6.59
N ARG A 304 -8.44 4.63 -7.84
CA ARG A 304 -7.94 5.47 -8.95
C ARG A 304 -8.86 5.33 -10.16
N GLU A 305 -9.10 6.44 -10.87
CA GLU A 305 -9.93 6.48 -12.08
C GLU A 305 -9.37 5.63 -13.24
N ASP A 306 -8.07 5.33 -13.22
CA ASP A 306 -7.38 4.50 -14.21
C ASP A 306 -7.47 2.98 -13.95
N GLY A 307 -8.19 2.55 -12.91
CA GLY A 307 -8.35 1.14 -12.54
C GLY A 307 -7.10 0.49 -11.91
N ARG A 308 -5.95 1.17 -11.86
CA ARG A 308 -4.68 0.59 -11.35
C ARG A 308 -4.68 0.29 -9.85
N HIS A 309 -5.73 0.67 -9.13
CA HIS A 309 -5.89 0.35 -7.71
C HIS A 309 -6.10 -1.16 -7.46
N GLU A 310 -6.62 -1.91 -8.43
CA GLU A 310 -6.75 -3.37 -8.32
C GLU A 310 -5.40 -4.06 -8.09
N GLU A 311 -4.34 -3.53 -8.71
CA GLU A 311 -2.97 -4.01 -8.53
C GLU A 311 -2.46 -3.77 -7.11
N LEU A 312 -2.72 -2.58 -6.54
CA LEU A 312 -2.41 -2.30 -5.14
C LEU A 312 -3.10 -3.29 -4.21
N PHE A 313 -4.39 -3.53 -4.43
CA PHE A 313 -5.19 -4.43 -3.60
C PHE A 313 -4.66 -5.86 -3.67
N ARG A 314 -4.29 -6.33 -4.86
CA ARG A 314 -3.67 -7.66 -5.02
C ARG A 314 -2.32 -7.79 -4.33
N LEU A 315 -1.49 -6.75 -4.34
CA LEU A 315 -0.12 -6.79 -3.82
C LEU A 315 -0.04 -6.66 -2.29
N VAL A 316 -1.06 -6.08 -1.67
CA VAL A 316 -1.05 -5.73 -0.23
C VAL A 316 -2.13 -6.47 0.57
N GLY A 317 -3.28 -6.79 -0.02
CA GLY A 317 -4.35 -7.56 0.63
C GLY A 317 -5.75 -6.90 0.66
N GLY A 318 -6.08 -6.07 -0.33
CA GLY A 318 -7.38 -5.36 -0.39
C GLY A 318 -7.45 -4.14 0.53
N VAL A 319 -8.55 -3.37 0.45
CA VAL A 319 -8.87 -2.34 1.46
C VAL A 319 -9.52 -3.02 2.64
N VAL A 320 -8.93 -2.89 3.83
CA VAL A 320 -9.42 -3.55 5.06
C VAL A 320 -10.10 -2.59 6.02
N TYR A 321 -9.79 -1.29 5.89
CA TYR A 321 -10.39 -0.24 6.69
C TYR A 321 -10.39 1.06 5.90
N GLU A 322 -11.50 1.77 5.92
CA GLU A 322 -11.66 3.06 5.27
C GLU A 322 -12.48 4.00 6.16
N ARG A 323 -12.03 5.25 6.29
CA ARG A 323 -12.81 6.32 6.91
C ARG A 323 -12.76 7.56 6.03
N SER A 324 -13.88 8.26 5.92
CA SER A 324 -13.94 9.51 5.17
C SER A 324 -13.43 10.69 6.01
N LEU A 325 -13.12 11.82 5.34
CA LEU A 325 -12.80 13.04 6.08
C LEU A 325 -14.01 13.55 6.87
N SER A 326 -15.22 13.47 6.29
CA SER A 326 -16.46 13.93 6.91
C SER A 326 -16.74 13.18 8.23
N GLU A 327 -16.64 11.85 8.23
CA GLU A 327 -16.78 11.04 9.46
C GLU A 327 -15.81 11.48 10.56
N LEU A 328 -14.52 11.66 10.23
CA LEU A 328 -13.51 12.06 11.22
C LEU A 328 -13.66 13.51 11.69
N LEU A 329 -14.34 14.36 10.91
CA LEU A 329 -14.70 15.72 11.31
C LEU A 329 -15.90 15.72 12.26
N GLU A 330 -16.93 14.94 11.94
CA GLU A 330 -18.13 14.75 12.78
C GLU A 330 -17.78 14.17 14.16
N GLU A 331 -16.88 13.18 14.17
CA GLU A 331 -16.38 12.55 15.41
C GLU A 331 -15.34 13.43 16.15
N GLY A 332 -14.99 14.60 15.63
CA GLY A 332 -14.08 15.56 16.28
C GLY A 332 -12.60 15.17 16.30
N PHE A 333 -12.20 14.16 15.50
CA PHE A 333 -10.82 13.68 15.45
C PHE A 333 -9.89 14.54 14.59
N ILE A 334 -10.47 15.32 13.67
CA ILE A 334 -9.77 16.29 12.83
C ILE A 334 -10.36 17.67 13.11
N ALA A 335 -9.51 18.70 13.13
CA ALA A 335 -9.97 20.07 13.34
C ALA A 335 -10.95 20.48 12.22
N SER A 336 -12.11 21.00 12.61
CA SER A 336 -13.12 21.48 11.67
C SER A 336 -12.65 22.76 10.96
N PHE A 337 -12.92 22.82 9.66
CA PHE A 337 -12.77 24.02 8.86
C PHE A 337 -14.06 24.29 8.10
N GLU A 338 -14.41 25.56 7.98
CA GLU A 338 -15.55 26.06 7.22
C GLU A 338 -15.12 26.30 5.77
N ILE A 339 -15.83 25.72 4.80
CA ILE A 339 -15.66 26.11 3.40
C ILE A 339 -16.55 27.31 3.10
N VAL A 340 -15.92 28.42 2.71
CA VAL A 340 -16.61 29.64 2.33
C VAL A 340 -16.59 29.75 0.80
N PRO A 341 -17.70 29.42 0.11
CA PRO A 341 -17.80 29.57 -1.34
C PRO A 341 -17.85 31.06 -1.71
N VAL A 342 -16.98 31.48 -2.63
CA VAL A 342 -16.93 32.86 -3.12
C VAL A 342 -17.11 32.87 -4.63
N LEU A 343 -18.25 33.36 -5.11
CA LEU A 343 -18.54 33.43 -6.54
C LEU A 343 -18.26 34.83 -7.07
N VAL A 344 -17.37 34.90 -8.07
CA VAL A 344 -17.04 36.15 -8.78
C VAL A 344 -17.56 36.10 -10.22
N GLN A 345 -17.76 37.27 -10.83
CA GLN A 345 -18.14 37.39 -12.24
C GLN A 345 -16.92 37.89 -13.03
N LEU A 346 -16.85 37.54 -14.32
CA LEU A 346 -15.83 38.08 -15.21
C LEU A 346 -16.17 39.51 -15.60
N GLU A 347 -15.15 40.35 -15.81
CA GLU A 347 -15.36 41.64 -16.45
C GLU A 347 -15.79 41.47 -17.91
N ARG A 348 -16.44 42.48 -18.49
CA ARG A 348 -17.03 42.40 -19.84
C ARG A 348 -16.05 41.89 -20.90
N LYS A 349 -14.82 42.43 -20.92
CA LYS A 349 -13.78 42.04 -21.89
C LYS A 349 -13.35 40.57 -21.71
N GLU A 350 -13.15 40.14 -20.46
CA GLU A 350 -12.77 38.77 -20.12
C GLU A 350 -13.88 37.77 -20.47
N PHE A 351 -15.14 38.16 -20.23
CA PHE A 351 -16.30 37.35 -20.56
C PHE A 351 -16.46 37.15 -22.07
N GLU A 352 -16.25 38.21 -22.86
CA GLU A 352 -16.26 38.14 -24.32
C GLU A 352 -15.16 37.21 -24.85
N GLU A 353 -13.94 37.31 -24.32
CA GLU A 353 -12.84 36.40 -24.66
C GLU A 353 -13.15 34.94 -24.26
N TYR A 354 -13.62 34.73 -23.02
CA TYR A 354 -14.03 33.42 -22.53
C TYR A 354 -15.08 32.78 -23.43
N LYS A 355 -16.12 33.54 -23.81
CA LYS A 355 -17.20 33.07 -24.69
C LYS A 355 -16.67 32.68 -26.08
N LYS A 356 -15.76 33.50 -26.64
CA LYS A 356 -15.10 33.21 -27.94
C LYS A 356 -14.28 31.92 -27.88
N LEU A 357 -13.46 31.76 -26.85
CA LEU A 357 -12.64 30.56 -26.67
C LEU A 357 -13.51 29.31 -26.41
N LYS A 358 -14.54 29.42 -25.57
CA LYS A 358 -15.46 28.33 -25.24
C LYS A 358 -16.21 27.82 -26.48
N LYS A 359 -16.69 28.71 -27.34
CA LYS A 359 -17.31 28.32 -28.62
C LYS A 359 -16.36 27.51 -29.49
N LYS A 360 -15.12 27.97 -29.67
CA LYS A 360 -14.10 27.23 -30.43
C LYS A 360 -13.78 25.88 -29.79
N PHE A 361 -13.68 25.84 -28.46
CA PHE A 361 -13.41 24.61 -27.73
C PHE A 361 -14.50 23.57 -27.97
N ILE A 362 -15.79 23.95 -27.89
CA ILE A 362 -16.91 23.02 -28.11
C ILE A 362 -16.84 22.38 -29.50
N VAL A 363 -16.54 23.17 -30.54
CA VAL A 363 -16.40 22.68 -31.91
C VAL A 363 -15.24 21.68 -32.04
N MET A 364 -14.08 21.99 -31.47
CA MET A 364 -12.89 21.13 -31.55
C MET A 364 -13.00 19.88 -30.67
N ALA A 365 -13.66 20.00 -29.52
CA ALA A 365 -13.84 18.88 -28.60
C ALA A 365 -14.76 17.80 -29.17
N ARG A 366 -15.73 18.17 -30.04
CA ARG A 366 -16.71 17.24 -30.63
C ARG A 366 -17.43 16.38 -29.59
N GLY A 367 -17.76 16.97 -28.44
CA GLY A 367 -18.42 16.27 -27.32
C GLY A 367 -17.53 15.34 -26.49
N ARG A 368 -16.25 15.16 -26.86
CA ARG A 368 -15.31 14.29 -26.12
C ARG A 368 -14.99 14.84 -24.74
N LYS A 369 -14.82 13.93 -23.78
CA LYS A 369 -14.32 14.26 -22.43
C LYS A 369 -12.83 14.62 -22.47
N VAL A 370 -12.35 15.28 -21.42
CA VAL A 370 -10.93 15.72 -21.35
C VAL A 370 -9.97 14.53 -21.47
N ASP A 371 -10.26 13.40 -20.84
CA ASP A 371 -9.38 12.22 -20.88
C ASP A 371 -9.33 11.57 -22.27
N GLU A 372 -10.46 11.59 -22.99
CA GLU A 372 -10.53 11.16 -24.38
C GLU A 372 -9.74 12.10 -25.30
N LEU A 373 -9.81 13.41 -25.06
CA LEU A 373 -9.01 14.40 -25.80
C LEU A 373 -7.52 14.19 -25.56
N VAL A 374 -7.09 13.87 -24.34
CA VAL A 374 -5.68 13.57 -24.03
C VAL A 374 -5.20 12.31 -24.77
N LYS A 375 -6.01 11.25 -24.76
CA LYS A 375 -5.70 10.00 -25.49
C LYS A 375 -5.63 10.24 -27.00
N ALA A 376 -6.61 10.93 -27.56
CA ALA A 376 -6.66 11.25 -28.99
C ALA A 376 -5.51 12.16 -29.43
N ALA A 377 -5.18 13.19 -28.65
CA ALA A 377 -4.05 14.09 -28.94
C ALA A 377 -2.71 13.34 -28.93
N SER A 378 -2.54 12.40 -27.99
CA SER A 378 -1.36 11.52 -27.92
C SER A 378 -1.27 10.56 -29.10
N ALA A 379 -2.42 10.16 -29.67
CA ALA A 379 -2.52 9.37 -30.90
C ALA A 379 -2.39 10.21 -32.18
N GLY A 380 -2.12 11.52 -32.06
CA GLY A 380 -1.85 12.40 -33.19
C GLY A 380 -3.03 13.26 -33.67
N ASP A 381 -4.22 13.18 -33.06
CA ASP A 381 -5.40 13.96 -33.47
C ASP A 381 -5.21 15.47 -33.24
N ASP A 382 -5.14 16.23 -34.33
CA ASP A 382 -4.93 17.69 -34.29
C ASP A 382 -6.11 18.47 -33.73
N SER A 383 -7.35 18.00 -33.95
CA SER A 383 -8.54 18.61 -33.37
C SER A 383 -8.53 18.46 -31.85
N ALA A 384 -8.07 17.32 -31.34
CA ALA A 384 -7.89 17.10 -29.91
C ALA A 384 -6.78 17.96 -29.32
N LYS A 385 -5.62 18.10 -30.01
CA LYS A 385 -4.54 19.01 -29.59
C LYS A 385 -5.02 20.45 -29.51
N GLN A 386 -5.73 20.94 -30.53
CA GLN A 386 -6.29 22.29 -30.55
C GLN A 386 -7.34 22.50 -29.45
N ALA A 387 -8.19 21.51 -29.19
CA ALA A 387 -9.15 21.56 -28.09
C ALA A 387 -8.45 21.70 -26.72
N LEU A 388 -7.38 20.93 -26.48
CA LEU A 388 -6.60 21.03 -25.24
C LEU A 388 -5.90 22.38 -25.09
N GLN A 389 -5.36 22.94 -26.18
CA GLN A 389 -4.78 24.29 -26.18
C GLN A 389 -5.83 25.35 -25.84
N LEU A 390 -7.02 25.27 -26.45
CA LEU A 390 -8.14 26.16 -26.14
C LEU A 390 -8.60 26.03 -24.70
N LEU A 391 -8.68 24.80 -24.17
CA LEU A 391 -9.03 24.55 -22.77
C LEU A 391 -8.00 25.17 -21.82
N SER A 392 -6.71 25.05 -22.11
CA SER A 392 -5.64 25.70 -21.35
C SER A 392 -5.81 27.23 -21.35
N ARG A 393 -6.07 27.84 -22.51
CA ARG A 393 -6.34 29.28 -22.64
C ARG A 393 -7.58 29.72 -21.85
N ILE A 394 -8.67 28.96 -21.94
CA ILE A 394 -9.90 29.22 -21.18
C ILE A 394 -9.57 29.25 -19.68
N ARG A 395 -8.88 28.22 -19.17
CA ARG A 395 -8.53 28.16 -17.75
C ARG A 395 -7.59 29.29 -17.34
N ARG A 396 -6.68 29.72 -18.20
CA ARG A 396 -5.80 30.88 -17.97
C ARG A 396 -6.59 32.19 -17.85
N VAL A 397 -7.58 32.43 -18.73
CA VAL A 397 -8.48 33.61 -18.63
C VAL A 397 -9.25 33.59 -17.30
N LEU A 398 -9.79 32.43 -16.90
CA LEU A 398 -10.51 32.31 -15.62
C LEU A 398 -9.60 32.47 -14.41
N ALA A 399 -8.34 32.01 -14.48
CA ALA A 399 -7.40 32.14 -13.38
C ALA A 399 -6.89 33.58 -13.22
N LEU A 400 -6.58 34.25 -14.33
CA LEU A 400 -6.04 35.61 -14.31
C LEU A 400 -7.13 36.68 -14.26
N SER A 401 -8.40 36.30 -14.04
CA SER A 401 -9.49 37.27 -14.06
C SER A 401 -9.35 38.30 -12.96
N LYS A 402 -9.54 39.57 -13.30
CA LYS A 402 -9.32 40.71 -12.40
C LYS A 402 -10.18 40.61 -11.15
N SER A 403 -11.46 40.30 -11.31
CA SER A 403 -12.39 40.15 -10.18
C SER A 403 -11.99 39.05 -9.20
N LYS A 404 -11.26 38.02 -9.65
CA LYS A 404 -10.78 36.95 -8.78
C LYS A 404 -9.55 37.39 -7.98
N VAL A 405 -8.63 38.11 -8.61
CA VAL A 405 -7.46 38.69 -7.93
C VAL A 405 -7.89 39.74 -6.90
N GLU A 406 -8.82 40.63 -7.28
CA GLU A 406 -9.39 41.65 -6.38
C GLU A 406 -10.10 41.03 -5.17
N GLU A 407 -10.89 39.98 -5.38
CA GLU A 407 -11.59 39.31 -4.29
C GLU A 407 -10.62 38.53 -3.37
N ALA A 408 -9.59 37.91 -3.94
CA ALA A 408 -8.51 37.31 -3.16
C ALA A 408 -7.83 38.35 -2.28
N ARG A 409 -7.51 39.52 -2.83
CA ARG A 409 -6.92 40.66 -2.11
C ARG A 409 -7.81 41.08 -0.94
N ARG A 410 -9.11 41.30 -1.20
CA ARG A 410 -10.10 41.68 -0.19
C ARG A 410 -10.17 40.68 0.97
N ILE A 411 -10.18 39.38 0.68
CA ILE A 411 -10.21 38.33 1.69
C ILE A 411 -8.91 38.33 2.51
N VAL A 412 -7.75 38.45 1.84
CA VAL A 412 -6.45 38.48 2.51
C VAL A 412 -6.36 39.65 3.48
N GLU A 413 -6.70 40.86 3.04
CA GLU A 413 -6.65 42.07 3.87
C GLU A 413 -7.56 41.94 5.11
N ASN A 414 -8.79 41.47 4.91
CA ASN A 414 -9.75 41.25 5.99
C ASN A 414 -9.27 40.21 7.01
N GLU A 415 -8.64 39.13 6.55
CA GLU A 415 -8.14 38.07 7.43
C GLU A 415 -6.82 38.46 8.11
N LEU A 416 -5.94 39.20 7.44
CA LEU A 416 -4.73 39.77 8.05
C LEU A 416 -5.08 40.75 9.17
N ALA A 417 -6.11 41.59 8.98
CA ALA A 417 -6.61 42.50 10.02
C ALA A 417 -7.11 41.74 11.28
N LYS A 418 -7.63 40.52 11.12
CA LYS A 418 -8.02 39.63 12.23
C LYS A 418 -6.83 38.86 12.84
N GLY A 419 -5.63 39.08 12.30
CA GLY A 419 -4.41 38.42 12.71
C GLY A 419 -4.29 36.97 12.24
N SER A 420 -5.00 36.58 11.18
CA SER A 420 -4.93 35.24 10.60
C SER A 420 -3.57 34.96 9.93
N LYS A 421 -3.16 33.70 9.95
CA LYS A 421 -2.10 33.12 9.11
C LYS A 421 -2.76 32.50 7.87
N ILE A 422 -2.41 33.03 6.70
CA ILE A 422 -3.08 32.77 5.43
C ILE A 422 -2.16 32.00 4.51
N ILE A 423 -2.69 31.03 3.77
CA ILE A 423 -2.00 30.43 2.63
C ILE A 423 -2.90 30.49 1.41
N ILE A 424 -2.35 31.05 0.33
CA ILE A 424 -3.05 31.23 -0.94
C ILE A 424 -2.53 30.20 -1.93
N PHE A 425 -3.44 29.49 -2.59
CA PHE A 425 -3.13 28.40 -3.50
C PHE A 425 -3.64 28.67 -4.90
N THR A 426 -2.73 28.49 -5.85
CA THR A 426 -3.05 28.52 -7.27
C THR A 426 -2.21 27.52 -8.06
N GLN A 427 -2.67 27.12 -9.23
CA GLN A 427 -1.88 26.33 -10.19
C GLN A 427 -1.07 27.21 -11.15
N TYR A 428 -1.35 28.51 -11.21
CA TYR A 428 -0.78 29.42 -12.20
C TYR A 428 0.30 30.28 -11.56
N VAL A 429 1.53 30.17 -12.08
CA VAL A 429 2.67 30.99 -11.62
C VAL A 429 2.38 32.47 -11.82
N ASP A 430 1.90 32.86 -12.99
CA ASP A 430 1.55 34.25 -13.31
C ASP A 430 0.52 34.81 -12.31
N GLN A 431 -0.49 34.02 -11.93
CA GLN A 431 -1.47 34.43 -10.92
C GLN A 431 -0.83 34.59 -9.54
N ALA A 432 0.07 33.68 -9.17
CA ALA A 432 0.77 33.74 -7.89
C ALA A 432 1.69 34.96 -7.79
N GLU A 433 2.41 35.27 -8.85
CA GLU A 433 3.28 36.43 -8.95
C GLU A 433 2.50 37.75 -8.91
N THR A 434 1.38 37.85 -9.64
CA THR A 434 0.48 39.02 -9.57
C THR A 434 0.01 39.26 -8.13
N ILE A 435 -0.52 38.21 -7.47
CA ILE A 435 -1.02 38.31 -6.09
C ILE A 435 0.09 38.63 -5.11
N GLY A 436 1.25 37.97 -5.25
CA GLY A 436 2.42 38.23 -4.42
C GLY A 436 2.90 39.66 -4.53
N LYS A 437 2.93 40.22 -5.75
CA LYS A 437 3.33 41.60 -6.00
C LYS A 437 2.32 42.60 -5.45
N GLU A 438 1.03 42.40 -5.71
CA GLU A 438 -0.02 43.33 -5.26
C GLU A 438 -0.18 43.36 -3.74
N LEU A 439 -0.04 42.21 -3.07
CA LEU A 439 -0.17 42.10 -1.61
C LEU A 439 1.16 42.26 -0.86
N GLY A 440 2.30 42.32 -1.56
CA GLY A 440 3.62 42.34 -0.94
C GLY A 440 3.95 41.08 -0.13
N ILE A 441 3.46 39.91 -0.55
CA ILE A 441 3.61 38.64 0.17
C ILE A 441 4.55 37.67 -0.57
N PRO A 442 5.31 36.82 0.14
CA PRO A 442 6.21 35.86 -0.50
C PRO A 442 5.49 34.85 -1.39
N VAL A 443 6.08 34.56 -2.55
CA VAL A 443 5.60 33.55 -3.50
C VAL A 443 6.58 32.38 -3.54
N VAL A 444 6.06 31.17 -3.41
CA VAL A 444 6.83 29.93 -3.56
C VAL A 444 6.29 29.15 -4.75
N THR A 445 7.15 28.93 -5.73
CA THR A 445 6.85 28.20 -6.96
C THR A 445 7.80 27.03 -7.17
N GLY A 446 7.53 26.22 -8.20
CA GLY A 446 8.36 25.05 -8.52
C GLY A 446 9.81 25.43 -8.85
N LYS A 447 10.01 26.69 -9.28
CA LYS A 447 11.31 27.28 -9.59
C LYS A 447 12.00 27.88 -8.35
N THR A 448 11.33 28.03 -7.22
CA THR A 448 11.93 28.56 -6.00
C THR A 448 12.97 27.58 -5.45
N GLU A 449 14.22 28.02 -5.37
CA GLU A 449 15.36 27.27 -4.82
C GLU A 449 15.06 26.70 -3.42
N LYS A 450 15.56 25.48 -3.15
CA LYS A 450 15.30 24.76 -1.90
C LYS A 450 15.69 25.55 -0.64
N HIS A 451 16.81 26.26 -0.68
CA HIS A 451 17.27 27.11 0.43
C HIS A 451 16.35 28.31 0.67
N LYS A 452 16.00 29.06 -0.39
CA LYS A 452 15.05 30.19 -0.31
C LYS A 452 13.68 29.74 0.20
N ARG A 453 13.20 28.58 -0.27
CA ARG A 453 11.94 27.98 0.20
C ARG A 453 11.96 27.70 1.70
N ARG A 454 13.03 27.10 2.23
CA ARG A 454 13.20 26.83 3.67
C ARG A 454 13.13 28.13 4.48
N ILE A 455 13.84 29.17 4.05
CA ILE A 455 13.83 30.47 4.72
C ILE A 455 12.42 31.07 4.76
N ILE A 456 11.71 31.09 3.63
CA ILE A 456 10.33 31.64 3.56
C ILE A 456 9.41 30.89 4.54
N PHE A 457 9.49 29.56 4.57
CA PHE A 457 8.68 28.76 5.48
C PHE A 457 9.04 28.96 6.95
N GLU A 458 10.32 29.08 7.29
CA GLU A 458 10.73 29.39 8.67
C GLU A 458 10.24 30.76 9.12
N LEU A 459 10.38 31.79 8.27
CA LEU A 459 9.89 33.14 8.55
C LEU A 459 8.37 33.16 8.72
N TYR A 460 7.63 32.40 7.90
CA TYR A 460 6.19 32.24 8.06
C TYR A 460 5.81 31.48 9.35
N LYS A 461 6.51 30.38 9.68
CA LYS A 461 6.31 29.63 10.95
C LYS A 461 6.47 30.56 12.15
N ARG A 462 7.53 31.38 12.16
CA ARG A 462 7.81 32.41 13.18
C ARG A 462 6.87 33.62 13.15
N GLY A 463 5.96 33.70 12.17
CA GLY A 463 4.96 34.77 12.07
C GLY A 463 5.50 36.11 11.54
N ARG A 464 6.72 36.13 10.98
CA ARG A 464 7.29 37.32 10.30
C ARG A 464 6.53 37.64 9.00
N PHE A 465 6.08 36.60 8.31
CA PHE A 465 5.05 36.70 7.28
C PHE A 465 3.79 36.02 7.78
N ARG A 466 2.64 36.66 7.55
CA ARG A 466 1.33 36.09 7.88
C ARG A 466 0.57 35.60 6.66
N ALA A 467 1.05 35.85 5.46
CA ALA A 467 0.48 35.34 4.22
C ALA A 467 1.59 34.90 3.27
N ILE A 468 1.35 33.81 2.54
CA ILE A 468 2.23 33.29 1.48
C ILE A 468 1.38 32.77 0.32
N VAL A 469 1.92 32.83 -0.90
CA VAL A 469 1.31 32.22 -2.09
C VAL A 469 2.11 31.01 -2.52
N LEU A 470 1.43 29.89 -2.73
CA LEU A 470 2.01 28.63 -3.17
C LEU A 470 1.45 28.25 -4.54
N THR A 471 2.33 28.00 -5.51
CA THR A 471 1.92 27.29 -6.74
C THR A 471 2.01 25.78 -6.55
N THR A 472 1.54 24.95 -7.51
CA THR A 472 1.66 23.48 -7.48
C THR A 472 3.11 23.00 -7.50
N VAL A 473 3.76 23.16 -6.35
CA VAL A 473 4.93 22.44 -5.85
C VAL A 473 4.49 21.49 -4.73
N GLY A 474 3.21 21.47 -4.38
CA GLY A 474 2.65 20.76 -3.23
C GLY A 474 2.11 19.34 -3.52
N ASP A 475 2.43 18.74 -4.67
CA ASP A 475 1.87 17.42 -4.97
C ASP A 475 2.55 16.29 -4.18
N GLU A 476 3.85 16.38 -3.84
CA GLU A 476 4.53 15.28 -3.12
C GLU A 476 5.61 15.80 -2.15
N GLY A 477 5.40 15.64 -0.84
CA GLY A 477 6.48 15.64 0.17
C GLY A 477 6.98 16.99 0.70
N ILE A 478 6.21 18.09 0.62
CA ILE A 478 6.58 19.39 1.21
C ILE A 478 5.83 19.63 2.52
N ASP A 479 6.56 19.89 3.61
CA ASP A 479 6.04 20.36 4.90
C ASP A 479 5.58 21.83 4.79
N ILE A 480 4.31 22.01 4.44
CA ILE A 480 3.67 23.33 4.39
C ILE A 480 3.34 23.73 5.84
N PRO A 481 3.68 24.96 6.28
CA PRO A 481 3.40 25.40 7.64
C PRO A 481 1.90 25.51 7.96
N ASP A 482 1.56 25.41 9.25
CA ASP A 482 0.19 25.59 9.72
C ASP A 482 -0.30 27.04 9.49
N ALA A 483 -1.56 27.16 9.08
CA ALA A 483 -2.30 28.39 8.82
C ALA A 483 -3.68 28.30 9.48
N ASN A 484 -4.46 29.35 9.55
CA ASN A 484 -5.87 29.27 9.98
C ASN A 484 -6.85 29.64 8.86
N VAL A 485 -6.33 30.23 7.77
CA VAL A 485 -7.08 30.59 6.57
C VAL A 485 -6.40 30.03 5.33
N GLY A 486 -7.16 29.33 4.50
CA GLY A 486 -6.76 28.89 3.17
C GLY A 486 -7.56 29.63 2.11
N ILE A 487 -6.92 30.01 1.00
CA ILE A 487 -7.59 30.60 -0.16
C ILE A 487 -7.24 29.80 -1.40
N VAL A 488 -8.24 29.31 -2.13
CA VAL A 488 -8.08 28.53 -3.36
C VAL A 488 -8.62 29.34 -4.55
N LEU A 489 -7.78 29.59 -5.54
CA LEU A 489 -8.08 30.56 -6.62
C LEU A 489 -8.39 29.96 -7.99
N SER A 490 -7.85 28.80 -8.30
CA SER A 490 -8.13 28.09 -9.57
C SER A 490 -8.78 26.74 -9.27
N GLY A 491 -9.27 25.97 -10.24
CA GLY A 491 -9.91 24.66 -9.97
C GLY A 491 -9.66 23.60 -11.06
N THR A 492 -9.28 22.38 -10.67
CA THR A 492 -9.23 21.14 -11.49
C THR A 492 -9.77 19.95 -10.69
N SER A 493 -10.12 18.85 -11.36
CA SER A 493 -10.72 17.64 -10.76
C SER A 493 -9.83 16.90 -9.74
N SER A 494 -8.50 16.92 -9.87
CA SER A 494 -7.58 16.27 -8.90
C SER A 494 -7.54 16.95 -7.52
N ARG A 495 -8.24 18.07 -7.32
CA ARG A 495 -8.15 18.92 -6.12
C ARG A 495 -8.93 18.45 -4.90
N ARG A 496 -9.79 17.43 -4.99
CA ARG A 496 -10.47 16.89 -3.80
C ARG A 496 -9.45 16.43 -2.75
N GLN A 497 -8.43 15.70 -3.18
CA GLN A 497 -7.32 15.25 -2.33
C GLN A 497 -6.49 16.43 -1.79
N PHE A 498 -6.28 17.45 -2.62
CA PHE A 498 -5.53 18.65 -2.25
C PHE A 498 -6.25 19.50 -1.19
N ILE A 499 -7.57 19.69 -1.33
CA ILE A 499 -8.39 20.41 -0.37
C ILE A 499 -8.48 19.65 0.95
N GLN A 500 -8.58 18.31 0.90
CA GLN A 500 -8.47 17.48 2.09
C GLN A 500 -7.08 17.56 2.75
N ARG A 501 -5.99 17.74 1.97
CA ARG A 501 -4.65 18.02 2.50
C ARG A 501 -4.57 19.43 3.10
N LEU A 502 -5.12 20.43 2.43
CA LEU A 502 -5.11 21.82 2.87
C LEU A 502 -5.93 22.02 4.15
N GLY A 503 -7.09 21.37 4.27
CA GLY A 503 -7.89 21.36 5.50
C GLY A 503 -7.14 20.91 6.75
N ARG A 504 -5.99 20.19 6.63
CA ARG A 504 -5.12 19.83 7.76
C ARG A 504 -4.10 20.89 8.13
N LEU A 505 -3.66 21.67 7.15
CA LEU A 505 -2.77 22.79 7.39
C LEU A 505 -3.53 23.91 8.09
N LEU A 506 -4.85 23.93 7.92
CA LEU A 506 -5.72 24.84 8.63
C LEU A 506 -5.94 24.38 10.07
N ARG A 507 -5.43 25.16 11.01
CA ARG A 507 -5.67 25.03 12.44
C ARG A 507 -6.50 26.21 12.93
N PRO A 508 -7.53 25.96 13.74
CA PRO A 508 -8.29 27.03 14.38
C PRO A 508 -7.39 27.91 15.25
N GLN A 509 -7.67 29.21 15.29
CA GLN A 509 -7.21 30.04 16.41
C GLN A 509 -8.00 29.65 17.67
N PRO A 510 -7.48 29.87 18.89
CA PRO A 510 -8.25 29.67 20.11
C PRO A 510 -9.63 30.36 20.01
N GLY A 511 -10.70 29.58 20.07
CA GLY A 511 -12.09 30.06 19.97
C GLY A 511 -12.61 30.38 18.56
N LYS A 512 -11.90 30.06 17.47
CA LYS A 512 -12.36 30.33 16.08
C LYS A 512 -12.21 29.12 15.18
N VAL A 513 -13.13 28.92 14.23
CA VAL A 513 -13.04 27.86 13.21
C VAL A 513 -12.05 28.25 12.10
N ALA A 514 -11.28 27.28 11.59
CA ALA A 514 -10.45 27.47 10.41
C ALA A 514 -11.31 27.76 9.16
N LYS A 515 -10.84 28.58 8.22
CA LYS A 515 -11.62 28.94 7.02
C LYS A 515 -10.91 28.60 5.73
N LEU A 516 -11.63 27.98 4.80
CA LEU A 516 -11.18 27.71 3.45
C LEU A 516 -12.05 28.47 2.45
N TYR A 517 -11.53 29.59 1.94
CA TYR A 517 -12.19 30.35 0.87
C TYR A 517 -11.93 29.68 -0.47
N TYR A 518 -13.00 29.37 -1.21
CA TYR A 518 -12.90 28.85 -2.57
C TYR A 518 -13.47 29.89 -3.53
N ILE A 519 -12.59 30.55 -4.29
CA ILE A 519 -12.98 31.60 -5.24
C ILE A 519 -13.19 31.00 -6.62
N ALA A 520 -14.44 31.00 -7.10
CA ALA A 520 -14.84 30.42 -8.38
C ALA A 520 -15.54 31.46 -9.26
N VAL A 521 -15.29 31.39 -10.57
CA VAL A 521 -16.01 32.22 -11.54
C VAL A 521 -17.39 31.63 -11.82
N LYS A 522 -18.46 32.41 -11.62
CA LYS A 522 -19.86 32.04 -11.85
C LYS A 522 -20.11 31.65 -13.32
N GLY A 523 -20.90 30.61 -13.54
CA GLY A 523 -21.27 30.10 -14.86
C GLY A 523 -20.17 29.31 -15.58
N THR A 524 -19.12 28.92 -14.85
CA THR A 524 -17.96 28.21 -15.41
C THR A 524 -17.77 26.83 -14.78
N GLN A 525 -16.79 26.08 -15.28
CA GLN A 525 -16.41 24.77 -14.73
C GLN A 525 -15.95 24.86 -13.27
N GLU A 526 -15.47 26.03 -12.82
CA GLU A 526 -15.05 26.23 -11.44
C GLU A 526 -16.23 26.21 -10.45
N GLU A 527 -17.37 26.81 -10.82
CA GLU A 527 -18.60 26.74 -10.01
C GLU A 527 -19.13 25.31 -9.93
N THR A 528 -19.08 24.56 -11.03
CA THR A 528 -19.46 23.14 -11.02
C THR A 528 -18.55 22.32 -10.10
N ALA A 529 -17.24 22.59 -10.10
CA ALA A 529 -16.29 21.93 -9.21
C ALA A 529 -16.55 22.29 -7.74
N LEU A 530 -16.88 23.55 -7.45
CA LEU A 530 -17.24 24.01 -6.11
C LEU A 530 -18.51 23.33 -5.59
N LYS A 531 -19.56 23.23 -6.40
CA LYS A 531 -20.80 22.51 -6.02
C LYS A 531 -20.52 21.04 -5.72
N LYS A 532 -19.71 20.38 -6.55
CA LYS A 532 -19.29 18.99 -6.30
C LYS A 532 -18.50 18.87 -4.99
N LEU A 533 -17.60 19.81 -4.69
CA LEU A 533 -16.82 19.82 -3.46
C LEU A 533 -17.73 19.92 -2.23
N LEU A 534 -18.67 20.87 -2.25
CA LEU A 534 -19.62 21.11 -1.16
C LEU A 534 -20.56 19.92 -0.92
N ASN A 535 -20.94 19.19 -1.97
CA ASN A 535 -21.75 17.96 -1.83
C ASN A 535 -20.95 16.74 -1.33
N SER A 536 -19.63 16.87 -1.22
CA SER A 536 -18.71 15.74 -1.01
C SER A 536 -18.00 15.75 0.35
N ILE A 537 -18.32 16.77 1.14
CA ILE A 537 -17.88 17.07 2.49
C ILE A 537 -19.15 17.09 3.31
#